data_AF-A0A9D7HRX6-F1
#
_entry.id   AF-A0A9D7HRX6-F1
#
_cell.length_a   1.000
_cell.length_b   1.000
_cell.length_c   1.000
_cell.angle_alpha   90.00
_cell.angle_beta   90.00
_cell.angle_gamma   90.00
#
_symmetry.space_group_name_H-M   'P 1'
#
loop_
_entity.id
_entity.type
_entity.pdbx_description
1 polymer ?
#
loop_
_entity_poly.entity_id
_entity_poly.type
_entity_poly.pdbx_seq_one_letter_code
_entity_poly.pdbx_strand_id
1 'polypeptide(L)'
;MSTTTVPPAGKNLWDEVRETVLGGLGDWRERGEELARQGRIRMDEAQTERRLRTAQEALGAKCHEFLARGESVSPEHPVIAQLCQRVRYYQDDLTRLRHARTEHATA
;
A
#
# COMPACT_ATOMS: atom_id res chain seq x y z
N MET A 1 -17.05 -43.06 22.67
CA MET A 1 -15.95 -43.96 22.24
C MET A 1 -14.91 -43.07 21.58
N SER A 2 -13.81 -42.81 22.26
CA SER A 2 -12.72 -41.96 21.73
C SER A 2 -11.88 -42.81 20.80
N THR A 3 -11.90 -42.52 19.50
CA THR A 3 -10.99 -43.12 18.53
C THR A 3 -9.62 -42.50 18.72
N THR A 4 -8.76 -43.17 19.49
CA THR A 4 -7.33 -42.88 19.57
C THR A 4 -6.71 -43.16 18.21
N THR A 5 -6.44 -42.12 17.44
CA THR A 5 -5.56 -42.19 16.26
C THR A 5 -4.15 -42.48 16.76
N VAL A 6 -3.69 -43.72 16.55
CA VAL A 6 -2.32 -44.13 16.87
C VAL A 6 -1.39 -43.49 15.83
N PRO A 7 -0.35 -42.72 16.23
CA PRO A 7 0.57 -42.11 15.29
C PRO A 7 1.35 -43.17 14.49
N PRO A 8 1.70 -42.89 13.23
CA PRO A 8 2.41 -43.83 12.35
C PRO A 8 3.75 -44.26 12.96
N ALA A 9 4.14 -45.52 12.71
CA ALA A 9 5.32 -46.14 13.30
C ALA A 9 6.57 -45.26 13.13
N GLY A 10 7.14 -44.81 14.25
CA GLY A 10 8.36 -44.01 14.31
C GLY A 10 8.17 -42.53 14.71
N LYS A 11 6.93 -42.00 14.77
CA LYS A 11 6.65 -40.67 15.32
C LYS A 11 6.07 -40.77 16.72
N ASN A 12 6.68 -40.08 17.69
CA ASN A 12 6.09 -39.97 19.03
C ASN A 12 5.12 -38.77 19.09
N LEU A 13 4.23 -38.76 20.09
CA LEU A 13 3.28 -37.67 20.33
C LEU A 13 3.95 -36.28 20.37
N TRP A 14 5.19 -36.20 20.85
CA TRP A 14 5.95 -34.95 20.92
C TRP A 14 6.42 -34.46 19.54
N ASP A 15 6.64 -35.35 18.57
CA ASP A 15 6.95 -34.98 17.19
C ASP A 15 5.71 -34.38 16.49
N GLU A 16 4.52 -34.95 16.71
CA GLU A 16 3.25 -34.36 16.23
C GLU A 16 2.97 -32.99 16.87
N VAL A 17 3.19 -32.85 18.18
CA VAL A 17 3.05 -31.57 18.88
C VAL A 17 4.05 -30.55 18.33
N ARG A 18 5.31 -30.97 18.09
CA ARG A 18 6.35 -30.10 17.52
C ARG A 18 6.01 -29.67 16.09
N GLU A 19 5.60 -30.59 15.23
CA GLU A 19 5.17 -30.29 13.85
C GLU A 19 3.97 -29.32 13.85
N THR A 20 3.00 -29.53 14.74
CA THR A 20 1.83 -28.64 14.89
C THR A 20 2.24 -27.24 15.35
N VAL A 21 3.11 -27.14 16.37
CA VAL A 21 3.59 -25.85 16.89
C VAL A 21 4.45 -25.13 15.84
N LEU A 22 5.36 -25.83 15.16
CA LEU A 22 6.21 -25.25 14.12
C LEU A 22 5.40 -24.83 12.89
N GLY A 23 4.41 -25.62 12.48
CA GLY A 23 3.48 -25.27 11.41
C GLY A 23 2.67 -24.02 11.77
N GLY A 24 2.07 -24.00 12.97
CA GLY A 24 1.35 -22.82 13.45
C GLY A 24 2.24 -21.57 13.53
N LEU A 25 3.49 -21.70 13.98
CA LEU A 25 4.45 -20.58 13.98
C LEU A 25 4.79 -20.09 12.57
N GLY A 26 4.86 -21.00 11.58
CA GLY A 26 5.01 -20.66 10.16
C GLY A 26 3.85 -19.81 9.66
N ASP A 27 2.61 -20.27 9.89
CA ASP A 27 1.40 -19.57 9.47
C ASP A 27 1.28 -18.18 10.12
N TRP A 28 1.62 -18.06 11.41
CA TRP A 28 1.63 -16.78 12.12
C TRP A 28 2.66 -15.82 11.55
N ARG A 29 3.83 -16.31 11.15
CA ARG A 29 4.87 -15.50 10.52
C ARG A 29 4.41 -14.99 9.16
N GLU A 30 3.89 -15.86 8.31
CA GLU A 30 3.37 -15.49 6.99
C GLU A 30 2.27 -14.43 7.11
N ARG A 31 1.33 -14.64 8.04
CA ARG A 31 0.27 -13.67 8.33
C ARG A 31 0.80 -12.33 8.86
N GLY A 32 1.84 -12.36 9.69
CA GLY A 32 2.52 -11.16 10.16
C GLY A 32 3.18 -10.37 9.03
N GLU A 33 3.86 -11.08 8.12
CA GLU A 33 4.49 -10.48 6.94
C GLU A 33 3.44 -9.88 5.98
N GLU A 34 2.30 -10.55 5.79
CA GLU A 34 1.15 -10.03 5.03
C GLU A 34 0.61 -8.74 5.62
N LEU A 35 0.30 -8.74 6.92
CA LEU A 35 -0.23 -7.55 7.62
C LEU A 35 0.77 -6.38 7.56
N ALA A 36 2.07 -6.65 7.71
CA ALA A 36 3.10 -5.63 7.58
C ALA A 36 3.18 -5.06 6.16
N ARG A 37 2.98 -5.89 5.13
CA ARG A 37 2.93 -5.45 3.73
C ARG A 37 1.69 -4.58 3.47
N GLN A 38 0.51 -5.01 3.90
CA GLN A 38 -0.72 -4.22 3.81
C GLN A 38 -0.60 -2.88 4.54
N GLY A 39 0.03 -2.88 5.72
CA GLY A 39 0.31 -1.68 6.50
C GLY A 39 1.18 -0.67 5.75
N ARG A 40 2.26 -1.14 5.09
CA ARG A 40 3.12 -0.29 4.25
C ARG A 40 2.37 0.32 3.08
N ILE A 41 1.58 -0.48 2.35
CA ILE A 41 0.80 0.01 1.20
C ILE A 41 -0.18 1.11 1.62
N ARG A 42 -0.89 0.93 2.75
CA ARG A 42 -1.82 1.95 3.27
C ARG A 42 -1.11 3.23 3.70
N MET A 43 0.08 3.10 4.30
CA MET A 43 0.90 4.25 4.70
C MET A 43 1.38 5.03 3.47
N ASP A 44 1.88 4.32 2.46
CA ASP A 44 2.34 4.91 1.20
C ASP A 44 1.18 5.59 0.46
N GLU A 45 0.01 4.95 0.41
CA GLU A 45 -1.22 5.53 -0.17
C GLU A 45 -1.57 6.85 0.52
N ALA A 46 -1.66 6.87 1.85
CA ALA A 46 -1.96 8.06 2.62
C ALA A 46 -0.91 9.18 2.43
N GLN A 47 0.36 8.81 2.29
CA GLN A 47 1.43 9.77 2.02
C GLN A 47 1.32 10.35 0.60
N THR A 48 1.05 9.51 -0.40
CA THR A 48 0.86 9.94 -1.80
C THR A 48 -0.39 10.82 -1.94
N GLU A 49 -1.49 10.53 -1.24
CA GLU A 49 -2.67 11.41 -1.20
C GLU A 49 -2.36 12.79 -0.63
N ARG A 50 -1.56 12.87 0.44
CA ARG A 50 -1.12 14.16 1.00
C ARG A 50 -0.27 14.93 -0.01
N ARG A 51 0.68 14.26 -0.66
CA ARG A 51 1.56 14.87 -1.69
C ARG A 51 0.77 15.37 -2.89
N LEU A 52 -0.23 14.60 -3.34
CA LEU A 52 -1.14 14.99 -4.41
C LEU A 52 -1.90 16.26 -4.06
N ARG A 53 -2.49 16.31 -2.85
CA ARG A 53 -3.22 17.48 -2.37
C ARG A 53 -2.34 18.73 -2.33
N THR A 54 -1.13 18.62 -1.76
CA THR A 54 -0.18 19.73 -1.74
C THR A 54 0.21 20.20 -3.14
N ALA A 55 0.35 19.29 -4.11
CA ALA A 55 0.65 19.65 -5.49
C ALA A 55 -0.54 20.37 -6.17
N GLN A 56 -1.77 19.93 -5.90
CA GLN A 56 -2.99 20.57 -6.40
C GLN A 56 -3.19 21.96 -5.79
N GLU A 57 -2.95 22.12 -4.49
CA GLU A 57 -3.00 23.42 -3.79
C GLU A 57 -1.96 24.38 -4.36
N ALA A 58 -0.72 23.92 -4.57
CA ALA A 58 0.33 24.73 -5.18
C ALA A 58 -0.01 25.15 -6.62
N LEU A 59 -0.59 24.25 -7.41
CA LEU A 59 -1.08 24.56 -8.76
C LEU A 59 -2.18 25.62 -8.72
N GLY A 60 -3.19 25.44 -7.87
CA GLY A 60 -4.29 26.39 -7.70
C GLY A 60 -3.79 27.77 -7.26
N ALA A 61 -2.88 27.82 -6.29
CA ALA A 61 -2.28 29.06 -5.81
C ALA A 61 -1.51 29.79 -6.93
N LYS A 62 -0.75 29.06 -7.76
CA LYS A 62 -0.04 29.66 -8.89
C LYS A 62 -0.98 30.16 -9.97
N CYS A 63 -2.00 29.39 -10.35
CA CYS A 63 -3.02 29.84 -11.29
C CYS A 63 -3.72 31.12 -10.78
N HIS A 64 -4.07 31.17 -9.49
CA HIS A 64 -4.66 32.36 -8.89
C HIS A 64 -3.70 33.57 -8.93
N GLU A 65 -2.40 33.38 -8.67
CA GLU A 65 -1.39 34.44 -8.76
C GLU A 65 -1.30 35.05 -10.17
N PHE A 66 -1.31 34.22 -11.22
CA PHE A 66 -1.35 34.68 -12.62
C PHE A 66 -2.61 35.50 -12.89
N LEU A 67 -3.78 34.96 -12.54
CA LEU A 67 -5.06 35.62 -12.78
C LEU A 67 -5.19 36.94 -12.02
N ALA A 68 -4.70 37.01 -10.78
CA ALA A 68 -4.69 38.22 -9.97
C ALA A 68 -3.81 39.33 -10.57
N ARG A 69 -2.82 38.99 -11.40
CA ARG A 69 -2.00 39.94 -12.16
C ARG A 69 -2.59 40.29 -13.53
N GLY A 70 -3.73 39.70 -13.90
CA GLY A 70 -4.31 39.83 -15.24
C GLY A 70 -3.55 39.04 -16.31
N GLU A 71 -2.67 38.12 -15.91
CA GLU A 71 -1.92 37.25 -16.82
C GLU A 71 -2.73 36.00 -17.18
N SER A 72 -2.53 35.48 -18.39
CA SER A 72 -3.14 34.21 -18.80
C SER A 72 -2.40 33.03 -18.19
N VAL A 73 -3.14 32.01 -17.76
CA VAL A 73 -2.56 30.76 -17.28
C VAL A 73 -2.22 29.90 -18.49
N SER A 74 -0.93 29.83 -18.84
CA SER A 74 -0.46 28.92 -19.89
C SER A 74 -0.04 27.57 -19.30
N PRO A 75 -0.55 26.44 -19.82
CA PRO A 75 -0.07 25.10 -19.45
C PRO A 75 1.41 24.87 -19.74
N GLU A 76 1.98 25.62 -20.70
CA GLU A 76 3.40 25.54 -21.06
C GLU A 76 4.30 26.41 -20.18
N HIS A 77 3.72 27.25 -19.31
CA HIS A 77 4.51 28.02 -18.36
C HIS A 77 5.29 27.03 -17.45
N PRO A 78 6.63 27.17 -17.30
CA PRO A 78 7.47 26.13 -16.67
C PRO A 78 6.97 25.67 -15.30
N VAL A 79 6.53 26.60 -14.46
CA VAL A 79 5.99 26.30 -13.12
C VAL A 79 4.66 25.54 -13.19
N ILE A 80 3.77 25.91 -14.12
CA ILE A 80 2.47 25.25 -14.30
C ILE A 80 2.69 23.85 -14.85
N ALA A 81 3.53 23.71 -15.88
CA ALA A 81 3.89 22.42 -16.47
C ALA A 81 4.47 21.45 -15.42
N GLN A 82 5.39 21.93 -14.58
CA GLN A 82 6.00 21.14 -13.50
C GLN A 82 4.98 20.70 -12.45
N LEU A 83 4.08 21.60 -12.02
CA LEU A 83 3.05 21.28 -11.04
C LEU A 83 2.02 20.29 -11.62
N CYS A 84 1.60 20.48 -12.86
CA CYS A 84 0.74 19.53 -13.58
C CYS A 84 1.40 18.14 -13.71
N GLN A 85 2.71 18.08 -13.99
CA GLN A 85 3.45 16.82 -14.04
C GLN A 85 3.48 16.12 -12.67
N ARG A 86 3.70 16.86 -11.58
CA ARG A 86 3.65 16.31 -10.22
C ARG A 86 2.28 15.77 -9.87
N VAL A 87 1.21 16.48 -10.22
CA VAL A 87 -0.17 16.04 -10.02
C VAL A 87 -0.41 14.71 -10.76
N ARG A 88 -0.05 14.62 -12.05
CA ARG A 88 -0.16 13.38 -12.83
C ARG A 88 0.62 12.23 -12.20
N TYR A 89 1.87 12.48 -11.83
CA TYR A 89 2.72 11.47 -11.21
C TYR A 89 2.09 10.89 -9.93
N TYR A 90 1.57 11.73 -9.03
CA TYR A 90 0.94 11.24 -7.81
C TYR A 90 -0.41 10.58 -8.06
N GLN A 91 -1.16 10.97 -9.10
CA GLN A 91 -2.39 10.27 -9.50
C GLN A 91 -2.11 8.86 -10.02
N ASP A 92 -1.07 8.71 -10.85
CA ASP A 92 -0.64 7.41 -11.37
C ASP A 92 -0.14 6.51 -10.25
N ASP A 93 0.68 7.05 -9.35
CA ASP A 93 1.23 6.33 -8.20
C ASP A 93 0.12 5.88 -7.24
N LEU A 94 -0.84 6.75 -6.95
CA LEU A 94 -2.00 6.41 -6.12
C LEU A 94 -2.85 5.30 -6.74
N THR A 95 -3.00 5.31 -8.06
CA THR A 95 -3.69 4.25 -8.81
C THR A 95 -2.97 2.92 -8.65
N ARG A 96 -1.63 2.89 -8.80
CA ARG A 96 -0.83 1.68 -8.58
C ARG A 96 -0.94 1.15 -7.16
N LEU A 97 -0.85 2.02 -6.16
CA LEU A 97 -0.96 1.64 -4.74
C LEU A 97 -2.34 1.04 -4.43
N ARG A 98 -3.42 1.60 -4.99
CA ARG A 98 -4.78 1.07 -4.83
C ARG A 98 -4.97 -0.28 -5.52
N HIS A 99 -4.36 -0.49 -6.68
CA HIS A 99 -4.32 -1.80 -7.33
C HIS A 99 -3.59 -2.83 -6.47
N ALA A 100 -2.36 -2.51 -6.03
CA ALA A 100 -1.57 -3.40 -5.16
C ALA A 100 -2.31 -3.74 -3.86
N ARG A 101 -2.98 -2.76 -3.24
CA ARG A 101 -3.82 -3.00 -2.05
C ARG A 101 -4.95 -3.98 -2.32
N THR A 102 -5.56 -3.90 -3.50
CA THR A 102 -6.69 -4.76 -3.87
C THR A 102 -6.21 -6.20 -4.11
N GLU A 103 -5.09 -6.37 -4.82
CA GLU A 103 -4.46 -7.69 -5.05
C GLU A 103 -4.12 -8.39 -3.72
N HIS A 104 -3.59 -7.64 -2.75
CA HIS A 104 -3.25 -8.16 -1.42
C HIS A 104 -4.42 -8.23 -0.44
N ALA A 105 -5.59 -7.67 -0.76
CA ALA A 105 -6.80 -7.84 0.05
C ALA A 105 -7.57 -9.13 -0.31
N THR A 106 -7.29 -9.70 -1.49
CA THR A 106 -7.93 -10.92 -2.00
C THR A 106 -7.10 -12.19 -1.85
N ALA A 107 -5.84 -12.07 -1.40
CA ALA A 107 -4.94 -13.18 -1.10
C ALA A 107 -5.04 -13.56 0.39
#